data_AF-A0A7J3X5J9-F1
#
_entry.id   AF-A0A7J3X5J9-F1
#
_cell.length_a   1.000
_cell.length_b   1.000
_cell.length_c   1.000
_cell.angle_alpha   90.00
_cell.angle_beta   90.00
_cell.angle_gamma   90.00
#
_symmetry.space_group_name_H-M   'P 1'
#
loop_
_entity.id
_entity.type
_entity.pdbx_description
1 polymer ?
#
loop_
_entity_poly.entity_id
_entity_poly.type
_entity_poly.pdbx_seq_one_letter_code
_entity_poly.pdbx_strand_id
1 'polypeptide(L)'
;MRRKGISTALGTVFFIVIASMLLALMLRTYYGFVASMSEITSWKAEQLFEGEPSVVVEYTELRSSTPSAEVLVSSGYSWEGDTLVVHCLNSSESAPGSVDFPAPRIGYVCLVGVSASGDLGSLGNFTLSVNSTAFVEVYEKGRDGAWHLAAKLYPGVYNPVNLNFSGEARVLVYNLDSHTPLSMNISDLKGYSVALAPQARVVVRNAGYAQLEVFSVFVSNSTHAFSVDKHVILAPGESYAFDLGSPLAPGEYVIRVVSRLRVYVVKISLGGARSLGE
;
A
#
# COMPACT_ATOMS: atom_id res chain seq x y z
N MET A 1 -96.07 28.56 0.79
CA MET A 1 -94.82 28.41 1.59
C MET A 1 -94.19 27.00 1.54
N ARG A 2 -94.93 25.90 1.30
CA ARG A 2 -94.39 24.51 1.31
C ARG A 2 -93.28 24.17 0.28
N ARG A 3 -93.19 24.84 -0.87
CA ARG A 3 -92.18 24.52 -1.90
C ARG A 3 -90.75 25.00 -1.58
N LYS A 4 -90.57 25.98 -0.68
CA LYS A 4 -89.24 26.51 -0.32
C LYS A 4 -88.47 25.59 0.66
N GLY A 5 -89.15 24.80 1.49
CA GLY A 5 -88.50 23.91 2.47
C GLY A 5 -87.91 22.62 1.88
N ILE A 6 -88.43 22.15 0.75
CA ILE A 6 -87.98 20.90 0.10
C ILE A 6 -86.62 21.11 -0.58
N SER A 7 -86.40 22.29 -1.18
CA SER A 7 -85.11 22.63 -1.82
C SER A 7 -83.98 22.76 -0.80
N THR A 8 -84.27 23.31 0.39
CA THR A 8 -83.28 23.41 1.46
C THR A 8 -82.94 22.03 2.01
N ALA A 9 -83.93 21.17 2.24
CA ALA A 9 -83.73 19.81 2.74
C ALA A 9 -82.92 18.94 1.76
N LEU A 10 -83.17 19.04 0.45
CA LEU A 10 -82.40 18.31 -0.56
C LEU A 10 -80.94 18.78 -0.60
N GLY A 11 -80.71 20.09 -0.50
CA GLY A 11 -79.37 20.69 -0.44
C GLY A 11 -78.57 20.23 0.78
N THR A 12 -79.19 20.13 1.96
CA THR A 12 -78.52 19.60 3.16
C THR A 12 -78.14 18.14 3.00
N VAL A 13 -79.00 17.31 2.40
CA VAL A 13 -78.69 15.89 2.18
C VAL A 13 -77.50 15.73 1.23
N PHE A 14 -77.48 16.46 0.12
CA PHE A 14 -76.33 16.44 -0.81
C PHE A 14 -75.05 16.92 -0.14
N PHE A 15 -75.12 17.99 0.66
CA PHE A 15 -73.97 18.49 1.39
C PHE A 15 -73.42 17.46 2.37
N ILE A 16 -74.28 16.75 3.11
CA ILE A 16 -73.88 15.69 4.05
C ILE A 16 -73.21 14.53 3.31
N VAL A 17 -73.73 14.12 2.14
CA VAL A 17 -73.14 13.04 1.35
C VAL A 17 -71.77 13.43 0.78
N ILE A 18 -71.63 14.65 0.26
CA ILE A 18 -70.35 15.13 -0.26
C ILE A 18 -69.32 15.29 0.87
N ALA A 19 -69.73 15.86 2.01
CA ALA A 19 -68.88 16.01 3.18
C ALA A 19 -68.42 14.66 3.74
N SER A 20 -69.30 13.65 3.80
CA SER A 20 -68.95 12.30 4.27
C SER A 20 -68.01 11.58 3.31
N MET A 21 -68.20 11.73 1.98
CA MET A 21 -67.26 11.21 0.98
C MET A 21 -65.88 11.87 1.08
N LEU A 22 -65.80 13.18 1.25
CA LEU A 22 -64.54 13.90 1.44
C LEU A 22 -63.83 13.48 2.72
N LEU A 23 -64.57 13.32 3.82
CA LEU A 23 -64.03 12.83 5.08
C LEU A 23 -63.47 11.41 4.95
N ALA A 24 -64.20 10.51 4.26
CA ALA A 24 -63.74 9.15 4.01
C ALA A 24 -62.48 9.12 3.14
N LEU A 25 -62.39 10.00 2.13
CA LEU A 25 -61.20 10.13 1.29
C LEU A 25 -60.00 10.64 2.11
N MET A 26 -60.20 11.68 2.94
CA MET A 26 -59.16 12.20 3.83
C MET A 26 -58.67 11.15 4.82
N LEU A 27 -59.57 10.41 5.45
CA LEU A 27 -59.22 9.31 6.35
C LEU A 27 -58.41 8.24 5.62
N ARG A 28 -58.84 7.84 4.41
CA ARG A 28 -58.09 6.86 3.60
C ARG A 28 -56.68 7.35 3.26
N THR A 29 -56.53 8.62 2.84
CA THR A 29 -55.21 9.19 2.56
C THR A 29 -54.35 9.29 3.81
N TYR A 30 -54.94 9.64 4.96
CA TYR A 30 -54.25 9.71 6.25
C TYR A 30 -53.73 8.33 6.68
N TYR A 31 -54.57 7.30 6.63
CA TYR A 31 -54.14 5.93 6.95
C TYR A 31 -53.05 5.41 6.00
N GLY A 32 -53.15 5.72 4.70
CA GLY A 32 -52.10 5.38 3.73
C GLY A 32 -50.77 6.06 4.07
N PHE A 33 -50.80 7.36 4.39
CA PHE A 33 -49.62 8.12 4.77
C PHE A 33 -48.96 7.61 6.06
N VAL A 34 -49.77 7.31 7.09
CA VAL A 34 -49.28 6.76 8.37
C VAL A 34 -48.62 5.38 8.16
N ALA A 35 -49.20 4.52 7.31
CA ALA A 35 -48.61 3.22 7.00
C ALA A 35 -47.23 3.36 6.32
N SER A 36 -47.11 4.23 5.31
CA SER A 36 -45.83 4.48 4.64
C SER A 36 -44.79 5.11 5.57
N MET A 37 -45.19 6.04 6.44
CA MET A 37 -44.27 6.62 7.44
C MET A 37 -43.78 5.57 8.43
N SER A 38 -44.66 4.66 8.89
CA SER A 38 -44.30 3.55 9.77
C SER A 38 -43.24 2.65 9.13
N GLU A 39 -43.41 2.30 7.86
CA GLU A 39 -42.49 1.46 7.10
C GLU A 39 -41.12 2.13 6.89
N ILE A 40 -41.09 3.44 6.62
CA ILE A 40 -39.84 4.20 6.52
C ILE A 40 -39.12 4.25 7.88
N THR A 41 -39.88 4.43 8.97
CA THR A 41 -39.28 4.45 10.31
C THR A 41 -38.76 3.10 10.75
N SER A 42 -39.44 1.99 10.41
CA SER A 42 -38.95 0.65 10.72
C SER A 42 -37.67 0.33 9.94
N TRP A 43 -37.60 0.70 8.67
CA TRP A 43 -36.39 0.51 7.87
C TRP A 43 -35.20 1.32 8.39
N LYS A 44 -35.43 2.59 8.77
CA LYS A 44 -34.39 3.42 9.39
C LYS A 44 -33.96 2.90 10.76
N ALA A 45 -34.89 2.36 11.55
CA ALA A 45 -34.56 1.74 12.82
C ALA A 45 -33.70 0.50 12.61
N GLU A 46 -34.07 -0.41 11.70
CA GLU A 46 -33.27 -1.59 11.36
C GLU A 46 -31.87 -1.22 10.86
N GLN A 47 -31.74 -0.16 10.06
CA GLN A 47 -30.42 0.33 9.60
C GLN A 47 -29.51 0.85 10.72
N LEU A 48 -30.07 1.34 11.83
CA LEU A 48 -29.28 1.75 13.00
C LEU A 48 -28.79 0.53 13.82
N PHE A 49 -29.43 -0.63 13.64
CA PHE A 49 -29.08 -1.87 14.32
C PHE A 49 -28.22 -2.81 13.47
N GLU A 50 -27.81 -2.44 12.26
CA GLU A 50 -26.82 -3.22 11.50
C GLU A 50 -25.40 -2.79 11.90
N GLY A 51 -24.47 -3.74 11.93
CA GLY A 51 -23.05 -3.43 12.16
C GLY A 51 -22.48 -2.45 11.14
N GLU A 52 -21.46 -1.70 11.53
CA GLU A 52 -20.79 -0.71 10.66
C GLU A 52 -19.51 -1.30 10.09
N PRO A 53 -19.36 -1.45 8.76
CA PRO A 53 -18.12 -1.93 8.17
C PRO A 53 -17.03 -0.86 8.20
N SER A 54 -15.86 -1.25 8.66
CA SER A 54 -14.58 -0.61 8.39
C SER A 54 -13.86 -1.42 7.31
N VAL A 55 -13.38 -0.74 6.26
CA VAL A 55 -12.81 -1.40 5.08
C VAL A 55 -11.34 -1.01 4.95
N VAL A 56 -10.48 -2.02 4.85
CA VAL A 56 -9.04 -1.87 4.61
C VAL A 56 -8.67 -2.71 3.39
N VAL A 57 -7.75 -2.23 2.55
CA VAL A 57 -7.23 -3.02 1.43
C VAL A 57 -5.79 -3.38 1.68
N GLU A 58 -5.51 -4.68 1.60
CA GLU A 58 -4.18 -5.25 1.68
C GLU A 58 -3.73 -5.62 0.26
N TYR A 59 -2.68 -4.96 -0.23
CA TYR A 59 -2.24 -5.09 -1.62
C TYR A 59 -0.73 -4.98 -1.81
N THR A 60 0.02 -4.70 -0.73
CA THR A 60 1.47 -4.67 -0.72
C THR A 60 1.99 -5.79 0.17
N GLU A 61 2.90 -6.59 -0.36
CA GLU A 61 3.61 -7.63 0.38
C GLU A 61 5.09 -7.25 0.50
N LEU A 62 5.66 -7.41 1.70
CA LEU A 62 7.10 -7.33 1.89
C LEU A 62 7.70 -8.70 1.56
N ARG A 63 8.48 -8.78 0.48
CA ARG A 63 9.18 -10.01 0.10
C ARG A 63 10.66 -9.88 0.42
N SER A 64 11.22 -10.93 1.02
CA SER A 64 12.68 -11.09 1.01
C SER A 64 13.14 -11.21 -0.44
N SER A 65 13.95 -10.26 -0.91
CA SER A 65 14.55 -10.32 -2.23
C SER A 65 15.93 -10.93 -2.10
N THR A 66 16.39 -11.69 -3.09
CA THR A 66 17.79 -12.10 -3.17
C THR A 66 18.62 -10.88 -3.59
N PRO A 67 19.41 -10.28 -2.69
CA PRO A 67 20.30 -9.21 -3.09
C PRO A 67 21.46 -9.81 -3.91
N SER A 68 22.00 -9.02 -4.83
CA SER A 68 23.15 -9.42 -5.64
C SER A 68 24.30 -8.43 -5.47
N ALA A 69 25.52 -8.94 -5.60
CA ALA A 69 26.74 -8.14 -5.59
C ALA A 69 27.53 -8.40 -6.87
N GLU A 70 27.95 -7.33 -7.52
CA GLU A 70 28.76 -7.34 -8.73
C GLU A 70 30.05 -6.56 -8.47
N VAL A 71 31.20 -7.18 -8.71
CA VAL A 71 32.50 -6.52 -8.55
C VAL A 71 32.85 -5.81 -9.85
N LEU A 72 32.93 -4.48 -9.80
CA LEU A 72 33.17 -3.62 -10.96
C LEU A 72 34.66 -3.26 -11.14
N VAL A 73 35.36 -3.04 -10.02
CA VAL A 73 36.80 -2.75 -10.01
C VAL A 73 37.46 -3.55 -8.90
N SER A 74 38.42 -4.41 -9.25
CA SER A 74 39.21 -5.22 -8.30
C SER A 74 40.45 -5.81 -9.00
N SER A 75 41.41 -6.31 -8.20
CA SER A 75 42.48 -7.20 -8.66
C SER A 75 42.07 -8.68 -8.60
N GLY A 76 41.00 -8.99 -7.86
CA GLY A 76 40.40 -10.31 -7.73
C GLY A 76 39.28 -10.30 -6.70
N TYR A 77 38.46 -11.35 -6.68
CA TYR A 77 37.43 -11.55 -5.66
C TYR A 77 37.17 -13.03 -5.43
N SER A 78 36.67 -13.36 -4.24
CA SER A 78 36.28 -14.71 -3.84
C SER A 78 35.03 -14.66 -2.96
N TRP A 79 34.34 -15.79 -2.85
CA TRP A 79 33.24 -15.97 -1.92
C TRP A 79 33.67 -16.93 -0.81
N GLU A 80 33.55 -16.50 0.43
CA GLU A 80 33.78 -17.28 1.64
C GLU A 80 32.46 -17.43 2.40
N GLY A 81 31.71 -18.49 2.11
CA GLY A 81 30.33 -18.62 2.57
C GLY A 81 29.46 -17.50 2.02
N ASP A 82 28.78 -16.76 2.90
CA ASP A 82 27.94 -15.61 2.55
C ASP A 82 28.71 -14.28 2.49
N THR A 83 30.04 -14.33 2.55
CA THR A 83 30.90 -13.14 2.52
C THR A 83 31.60 -13.02 1.16
N LEU A 84 31.40 -11.89 0.49
CA LEU A 84 32.16 -11.49 -0.68
C LEU A 84 33.45 -10.80 -0.23
N VAL A 85 34.60 -11.39 -0.57
CA VAL A 85 35.93 -10.82 -0.34
C VAL A 85 36.44 -10.25 -1.65
N VAL A 86 36.74 -8.95 -1.67
CA VAL A 86 37.26 -8.25 -2.85
C VAL A 86 38.66 -7.73 -2.56
N HIS A 87 39.61 -8.15 -3.38
CA HIS A 87 40.98 -7.64 -3.38
C HIS A 87 41.03 -6.38 -4.23
N CYS A 88 41.43 -5.27 -3.63
CA CYS A 88 41.39 -3.98 -4.30
C CYS A 88 42.54 -3.87 -5.28
N LEU A 89 42.28 -3.22 -6.41
CA LEU A 89 43.23 -3.02 -7.49
C LEU A 89 44.31 -2.04 -7.02
N ASN A 90 45.57 -2.31 -7.32
CA ASN A 90 46.63 -1.35 -7.10
C ASN A 90 46.49 -0.22 -8.14
N SER A 91 46.46 1.04 -7.71
CA SER A 91 46.35 2.23 -8.58
C SER A 91 47.46 2.37 -9.63
N SER A 92 48.57 1.64 -9.48
CA SER A 92 49.61 1.52 -10.53
C SER A 92 49.24 0.54 -11.65
N GLU A 93 48.17 -0.23 -11.49
CA GLU A 93 47.61 -1.14 -12.48
C GLU A 93 46.46 -0.45 -13.23
N SER A 94 46.32 -0.71 -14.53
CA SER A 94 45.23 -0.15 -15.32
C SER A 94 43.89 -0.75 -14.89
N ALA A 95 42.95 0.07 -14.41
CA ALA A 95 41.59 -0.38 -14.17
C ALA A 95 40.88 -0.68 -15.51
N PRO A 96 40.09 -1.76 -15.57
CA PRO A 96 39.22 -2.00 -16.72
C PRO A 96 38.25 -0.81 -16.88
N GLY A 97 38.13 -0.28 -18.10
CA GLY A 97 37.20 0.83 -18.41
C GLY A 97 37.79 2.24 -18.41
N SER A 98 39.12 2.41 -18.44
CA SER A 98 39.79 3.73 -18.55
C SER A 98 39.50 4.68 -17.38
N VAL A 99 39.44 4.15 -16.16
CA VAL A 99 39.38 4.98 -14.95
C VAL A 99 40.79 5.50 -14.67
N ASP A 100 41.03 6.77 -14.98
CA ASP A 100 42.30 7.45 -14.67
C ASP A 100 42.29 7.90 -13.21
N PHE A 101 43.16 7.33 -12.39
CA PHE A 101 43.37 7.79 -11.02
C PHE A 101 44.34 8.98 -11.04
N PRO A 102 44.03 10.07 -10.33
CA PRO A 102 44.93 11.22 -10.26
C PRO A 102 46.27 10.80 -9.64
N ALA A 103 47.33 10.84 -10.44
CA ALA A 103 48.71 10.62 -10.00
C ALA A 103 49.22 11.78 -9.11
N PRO A 104 50.25 11.57 -8.26
CA PRO A 104 50.95 10.32 -7.98
C PRO A 104 50.74 9.89 -6.52
N ARG A 105 49.96 8.83 -6.26
CA ARG A 105 49.98 8.16 -4.96
C ARG A 105 49.82 6.65 -5.14
N ILE A 106 50.62 5.87 -4.42
CA ILE A 106 50.49 4.41 -4.36
C ILE A 106 49.30 4.11 -3.47
N GLY A 107 48.17 3.80 -4.12
CA GLY A 107 46.93 3.48 -3.44
C GLY A 107 46.29 2.19 -3.95
N TYR A 108 45.28 1.74 -3.22
CA TYR A 108 44.41 0.63 -3.60
C TYR A 108 42.98 1.10 -3.74
N VAL A 109 42.24 0.52 -4.68
CA VAL A 109 40.86 0.91 -5.00
C VAL A 109 40.03 -0.27 -5.45
N CYS A 110 38.78 -0.33 -5.01
CA CYS A 110 37.82 -1.35 -5.40
C CYS A 110 36.42 -0.72 -5.47
N LEU A 111 35.60 -1.23 -6.39
CA LEU A 111 34.23 -0.78 -6.59
C LEU A 111 33.32 -2.00 -6.69
N VAL A 112 32.30 -2.04 -5.84
CA VAL A 112 31.29 -3.11 -5.85
C VAL A 112 29.92 -2.49 -6.04
N GLY A 113 29.15 -2.99 -7.01
CA GLY A 113 27.73 -2.75 -7.12
C GLY A 113 26.96 -3.74 -6.25
N VAL A 114 26.02 -3.25 -5.45
CA VAL A 114 25.05 -4.08 -4.72
C VAL A 114 23.65 -3.68 -5.14
N SER A 115 22.78 -4.64 -5.38
CA SER A 115 21.42 -4.39 -5.82
C SER A 115 20.42 -5.31 -5.13
N ALA A 116 19.23 -4.78 -4.89
CA ALA A 116 18.07 -5.57 -4.49
C ALA A 116 16.97 -5.38 -5.55
N SER A 117 16.33 -6.46 -5.99
CA SER A 117 15.28 -6.43 -7.02
C SER A 117 13.88 -6.33 -6.42
N GLY A 118 12.99 -5.47 -6.95
CA GLY A 118 11.60 -5.34 -6.50
C GLY A 118 10.72 -4.39 -7.34
N ASP A 119 9.39 -4.53 -7.25
CA ASP A 119 8.42 -3.81 -8.10
C ASP A 119 8.09 -2.39 -7.62
N LEU A 120 7.94 -2.18 -6.31
CA LEU A 120 7.55 -0.89 -5.71
C LEU A 120 8.67 -0.20 -4.91
N GLY A 121 9.85 -0.82 -4.90
CA GLY A 121 11.02 -0.37 -4.17
C GLY A 121 11.74 -1.54 -3.51
N SER A 122 13.04 -1.43 -3.43
CA SER A 122 13.89 -2.40 -2.74
C SER A 122 14.80 -1.69 -1.76
N LEU A 123 15.02 -2.34 -0.62
CA LEU A 123 15.90 -1.91 0.45
C LEU A 123 16.85 -3.05 0.72
N GLY A 124 18.14 -2.76 0.76
CA GLY A 124 19.14 -3.74 1.14
C GLY A 124 19.92 -3.27 2.35
N ASN A 125 20.49 -4.23 3.07
CA ASN A 125 21.54 -3.97 4.02
C ASN A 125 22.68 -4.96 3.85
N PHE A 126 23.87 -4.52 4.26
CA PHE A 126 25.06 -5.36 4.33
C PHE A 126 26.00 -4.82 5.38
N THR A 127 26.88 -5.70 5.84
CA THR A 127 28.01 -5.36 6.69
C THR A 127 29.24 -5.20 5.81
N LEU A 128 29.92 -4.07 5.92
CA LEU A 128 31.19 -3.81 5.26
C LEU A 128 32.32 -3.84 6.28
N SER A 129 33.40 -4.56 6.00
CA SER A 129 34.66 -4.42 6.74
C SER A 129 35.85 -4.33 5.80
N VAL A 130 36.92 -3.69 6.26
CA VAL A 130 38.16 -3.51 5.50
C VAL A 130 39.34 -3.99 6.34
N ASN A 131 40.33 -4.58 5.68
CA ASN A 131 41.54 -5.09 6.35
C ASN A 131 42.56 -4.01 6.73
N SER A 132 42.31 -2.73 6.39
CA SER A 132 43.17 -1.58 6.68
C SER A 132 42.31 -0.32 6.81
N THR A 133 42.87 0.80 7.25
CA THR A 133 42.14 2.09 7.21
C THR A 133 41.90 2.48 5.75
N ALA A 134 40.67 2.80 5.38
CA ALA A 134 40.33 3.19 4.01
C ALA A 134 39.19 4.22 4.03
N PHE A 135 39.06 4.97 2.94
CA PHE A 135 37.87 5.73 2.66
C PHE A 135 36.86 4.83 1.97
N VAL A 136 35.60 4.95 2.40
CA VAL A 136 34.46 4.27 1.78
C VAL A 136 33.47 5.33 1.37
N GLU A 137 33.08 5.31 0.11
CA GLU A 137 32.03 6.16 -0.45
C GLU A 137 30.92 5.25 -0.97
N VAL A 138 29.70 5.50 -0.51
CA VAL A 138 28.50 4.78 -0.93
C VAL A 138 27.68 5.71 -1.80
N TYR A 139 27.42 5.28 -3.02
CA TYR A 139 26.58 5.99 -3.96
C TYR A 139 25.27 5.24 -4.15
N GLU A 140 24.17 5.97 -4.17
CA GLU A 140 22.86 5.43 -4.49
C GLU A 140 22.35 6.05 -5.79
N LYS A 141 21.59 5.25 -6.55
CA LYS A 141 21.02 5.71 -7.81
C LYS A 141 19.73 6.50 -7.53
N GLY A 142 19.74 7.78 -7.88
CA GLY A 142 18.57 8.65 -7.79
C GLY A 142 17.48 8.28 -8.79
N ARG A 143 16.30 8.89 -8.61
CA ARG A 143 15.17 8.73 -9.55
C ARG A 143 15.45 9.28 -10.94
N ASP A 144 16.36 10.24 -11.02
CA ASP A 144 16.89 10.81 -12.26
C ASP A 144 17.87 9.88 -12.99
N GLY A 145 18.20 8.72 -12.38
CA GLY A 145 19.16 7.75 -12.89
C GLY A 145 20.62 8.13 -12.61
N ALA A 146 20.87 9.26 -11.95
CA ALA A 146 22.21 9.71 -11.59
C ALA A 146 22.67 9.06 -10.28
N TRP A 147 23.99 8.89 -10.12
CA TRP A 147 24.59 8.39 -8.88
C TRP A 147 24.86 9.54 -7.92
N HIS A 148 24.28 9.48 -6.73
CA HIS A 148 24.44 10.48 -5.67
C HIS A 148 25.22 9.89 -4.51
N LEU A 149 26.14 10.67 -3.92
CA LEU A 149 26.87 10.24 -2.72
C LEU A 149 25.89 10.19 -1.53
N ALA A 150 25.61 8.98 -1.04
CA ALA A 150 24.72 8.73 0.08
C ALA A 150 25.46 8.73 1.42
N ALA A 151 26.67 8.15 1.46
CA ALA A 151 27.49 8.11 2.66
C ALA A 151 28.99 8.18 2.34
N LYS A 152 29.74 8.78 3.26
CA LYS A 152 31.20 8.76 3.25
C LYS A 152 31.70 8.36 4.63
N LEU A 153 32.49 7.30 4.68
CA LEU A 153 32.96 6.66 5.90
C LEU A 153 34.48 6.53 5.89
N TYR A 154 35.03 6.43 7.09
CA TYR A 154 36.44 6.14 7.31
C TYR A 154 36.56 5.02 8.36
N PRO A 155 36.22 3.77 7.98
CA PRO A 155 36.30 2.64 8.89
C PRO A 155 37.75 2.38 9.34
N GLY A 156 37.89 2.07 10.62
CA GLY A 156 39.12 1.52 11.17
C GLY A 156 39.35 0.08 10.70
N VAL A 157 40.55 -0.43 10.95
CA VAL A 157 40.96 -1.80 10.63
C VAL A 157 40.00 -2.80 11.27
N TYR A 158 39.35 -3.66 10.46
CA TYR A 158 38.35 -4.64 10.90
C TYR A 158 37.20 -4.07 11.74
N ASN A 159 36.85 -2.79 11.55
CA ASN A 159 35.66 -2.22 12.19
C ASN A 159 34.46 -2.34 11.23
N PRO A 160 33.58 -3.34 11.41
CA PRO A 160 32.44 -3.53 10.51
C PRO A 160 31.47 -2.36 10.60
N VAL A 161 30.94 -1.94 9.44
CA VAL A 161 29.92 -0.90 9.33
C VAL A 161 28.69 -1.48 8.65
N ASN A 162 27.54 -1.30 9.29
CA ASN A 162 26.25 -1.67 8.70
C ASN A 162 25.80 -0.55 7.76
N LEU A 163 25.57 -0.91 6.51
CA LEU A 163 25.12 -0.01 5.46
C LEU A 163 23.75 -0.44 5.00
N ASN A 164 22.85 0.54 4.87
CA ASN A 164 21.53 0.36 4.28
C ASN A 164 21.49 1.14 2.97
N PHE A 165 20.79 0.62 1.97
CA PHE A 165 20.63 1.27 0.67
C PHE A 165 19.24 1.10 0.09
N SER A 166 18.85 2.05 -0.77
CA SER A 166 17.61 1.96 -1.56
C SER A 166 17.90 1.60 -3.02
N GLY A 167 17.38 0.46 -3.49
CA GLY A 167 17.52 0.03 -4.88
C GLY A 167 18.89 -0.55 -5.22
N GLU A 168 19.69 0.28 -5.91
CA GLU A 168 21.06 -0.02 -6.36
C GLU A 168 22.03 0.89 -5.63
N ALA A 169 23.08 0.31 -5.04
CA ALA A 169 24.19 1.05 -4.46
C ALA A 169 25.53 0.65 -5.07
N ARG A 170 26.46 1.61 -5.07
CA ARG A 170 27.87 1.42 -5.45
C ARG A 170 28.74 1.77 -4.26
N VAL A 171 29.58 0.83 -3.86
CA VAL A 171 30.51 0.96 -2.74
C VAL A 171 31.91 1.11 -3.32
N LEU A 172 32.43 2.33 -3.28
CA LEU A 172 33.80 2.65 -3.64
C LEU A 172 34.65 2.60 -2.37
N VAL A 173 35.66 1.74 -2.34
CA VAL A 173 36.63 1.68 -1.24
C VAL A 173 37.99 2.02 -1.79
N TYR A 174 38.69 2.95 -1.14
CA TYR A 174 40.00 3.36 -1.58
C TYR A 174 40.90 3.78 -0.42
N ASN A 175 42.20 3.54 -0.57
CA ASN A 175 43.23 4.10 0.28
C ASN A 175 44.35 4.62 -0.62
N LEU A 176 44.54 5.93 -0.64
CA LEU A 176 45.48 6.59 -1.57
C LEU A 176 46.94 6.53 -1.11
N ASP A 177 47.23 6.23 0.15
CA ASP A 177 48.57 6.28 0.72
C ASP A 177 48.94 4.97 1.43
N SER A 178 48.67 3.84 0.78
CA SER A 178 48.89 2.51 1.36
C SER A 178 49.82 1.67 0.50
N HIS A 179 50.88 1.17 1.13
CA HIS A 179 51.75 0.13 0.57
C HIS A 179 51.28 -1.29 0.91
N THR A 180 50.20 -1.41 1.70
CA THR A 180 49.63 -2.68 2.11
C THR A 180 48.43 -3.04 1.24
N PRO A 181 48.34 -4.27 0.73
CA PRO A 181 47.17 -4.75 -0.01
C PRO A 181 45.87 -4.52 0.75
N LEU A 182 44.94 -3.82 0.10
CA LEU A 182 43.62 -3.54 0.65
C LEU A 182 42.63 -4.61 0.19
N SER A 183 41.82 -5.11 1.12
CA SER A 183 40.68 -5.95 0.84
C SER A 183 39.44 -5.42 1.56
N MET A 184 38.31 -5.54 0.90
CA MET A 184 36.99 -5.27 1.47
C MET A 184 36.19 -6.56 1.56
N ASN A 185 35.46 -6.72 2.66
CA ASN A 185 34.58 -7.84 2.89
C ASN A 185 33.16 -7.31 3.00
N ILE A 186 32.25 -7.84 2.18
CA ILE A 186 30.82 -7.58 2.25
C ILE A 186 30.14 -8.85 2.76
N SER A 187 29.52 -8.78 3.93
CA SER A 187 28.78 -9.89 4.54
C SER A 187 27.35 -9.47 4.86
N ASP A 188 26.53 -10.43 5.29
CA ASP A 188 25.15 -10.21 5.74
C ASP A 188 24.28 -9.46 4.71
N LEU A 189 24.55 -9.69 3.43
CA LEU A 189 23.80 -9.06 2.35
C LEU A 189 22.35 -9.55 2.41
N LYS A 190 21.43 -8.70 2.87
CA LYS A 190 19.99 -8.99 2.89
C LYS A 190 19.26 -7.94 2.08
N GLY A 191 18.24 -8.38 1.36
CA GLY A 191 17.38 -7.52 0.56
C GLY A 191 15.93 -7.73 0.93
N TYR A 192 15.18 -6.64 0.96
CA TYR A 192 13.73 -6.64 1.04
C TYR A 192 13.20 -5.85 -0.14
N SER A 193 12.15 -6.38 -0.75
CA SER A 193 11.41 -5.70 -1.81
C SER A 193 9.97 -5.53 -1.39
N VAL A 194 9.42 -4.36 -1.69
CA VAL A 194 7.98 -4.17 -1.65
C VAL A 194 7.48 -4.60 -3.02
N ALA A 195 6.68 -5.66 -3.06
CA ALA A 195 5.99 -6.11 -4.25
C ALA A 195 4.49 -5.87 -4.08
N LEU A 196 3.79 -5.70 -5.21
CA LEU A 196 2.34 -5.85 -5.18
C LEU A 196 2.04 -7.31 -4.84
N ALA A 197 1.12 -7.51 -3.89
CA ALA A 197 0.63 -8.85 -3.62
C ALA A 197 0.04 -9.41 -4.92
N PRO A 198 0.29 -10.69 -5.26
CA PRO A 198 -0.22 -11.30 -6.48
C PRO A 198 -1.76 -11.29 -6.51
N GLN A 199 -2.39 -11.16 -5.35
CA GLN A 199 -3.82 -10.98 -5.17
C GLN A 199 -4.03 -9.89 -4.13
N ALA A 200 -4.78 -8.85 -4.48
CA ALA A 200 -5.23 -7.87 -3.50
C ALA A 200 -6.41 -8.44 -2.68
N ARG A 201 -6.50 -8.02 -1.42
CA ARG A 201 -7.55 -8.43 -0.50
C ARG A 201 -8.28 -7.21 0.04
N VAL A 202 -9.59 -7.30 0.13
CA VAL A 202 -10.41 -6.32 0.85
C VAL A 202 -10.78 -6.90 2.20
N VAL A 203 -10.27 -6.33 3.28
CA VAL A 203 -10.61 -6.71 4.64
C VAL A 203 -11.79 -5.86 5.09
N VAL A 204 -12.93 -6.50 5.33
CA VAL A 204 -14.10 -5.87 5.92
C VAL A 204 -14.16 -6.27 7.39
N ARG A 205 -14.15 -5.28 8.28
CA ARG A 205 -14.27 -5.46 9.72
C ARG A 205 -15.58 -4.87 10.20
N ASN A 206 -16.33 -5.59 11.01
CA ASN A 206 -17.51 -5.05 11.68
C ASN A 206 -17.07 -4.21 12.89
N ALA A 207 -17.09 -2.88 12.74
CA ALA A 207 -16.80 -1.91 13.79
C ALA A 207 -18.04 -1.51 14.61
N GLY A 208 -19.24 -1.95 14.19
CA GLY A 208 -20.49 -1.69 14.92
C GLY A 208 -20.71 -2.64 16.10
N TYR A 209 -21.80 -2.38 16.82
CA TYR A 209 -22.20 -3.17 18.01
C TYR A 209 -23.16 -4.32 17.69
N ALA A 210 -23.60 -4.44 16.45
CA ALA A 210 -24.53 -5.45 15.98
C ALA A 210 -23.94 -6.25 14.82
N GLN A 211 -24.61 -7.33 14.44
CA GLN A 211 -24.16 -8.23 13.38
C GLN A 211 -24.18 -7.54 12.02
N LEU A 212 -23.19 -7.85 11.18
CA LEU A 212 -23.09 -7.35 9.81
C LEU A 212 -23.13 -8.53 8.84
N GLU A 213 -24.18 -8.60 8.03
CA GLU A 213 -24.31 -9.58 6.94
C GLU A 213 -23.81 -8.95 5.63
N VAL A 214 -22.69 -9.45 5.10
CA VAL A 214 -22.08 -9.01 3.84
C VAL A 214 -22.38 -10.04 2.74
N PHE A 215 -22.87 -9.59 1.59
CA PHE A 215 -23.20 -10.45 0.45
C PHE A 215 -22.16 -10.36 -0.67
N SER A 216 -21.60 -9.18 -0.90
CA SER A 216 -20.59 -8.99 -1.93
C SER A 216 -19.74 -7.75 -1.69
N VAL A 217 -18.55 -7.77 -2.29
CA VAL A 217 -17.61 -6.64 -2.32
C VAL A 217 -17.26 -6.32 -3.76
N PHE A 218 -17.48 -5.08 -4.17
CA PHE A 218 -17.07 -4.55 -5.48
C PHE A 218 -15.90 -3.59 -5.31
N VAL A 219 -14.89 -3.70 -6.16
CA VAL A 219 -13.75 -2.79 -6.21
C VAL A 219 -13.63 -2.27 -7.63
N SER A 220 -13.66 -0.95 -7.82
CA SER A 220 -13.64 -0.36 -9.16
C SER A 220 -12.81 0.91 -9.21
N ASN A 221 -12.12 1.12 -10.32
CA ASN A 221 -11.54 2.42 -10.70
C ASN A 221 -12.07 2.82 -12.10
N SER A 222 -11.43 3.80 -12.76
CA SER A 222 -11.83 4.23 -14.10
C SER A 222 -11.60 3.19 -15.20
N THR A 223 -10.76 2.18 -14.97
CA THR A 223 -10.31 1.22 -16.01
C THR A 223 -10.61 -0.25 -15.68
N HIS A 224 -10.87 -0.59 -14.42
CA HIS A 224 -11.02 -1.95 -13.91
C HIS A 224 -12.17 -2.02 -12.89
N ALA A 225 -12.86 -3.16 -12.89
CA ALA A 225 -13.85 -3.50 -11.88
C ALA A 225 -13.71 -4.98 -11.50
N PHE A 226 -13.73 -5.26 -10.21
CA PHE A 226 -13.67 -6.58 -9.59
C PHE A 226 -14.88 -6.75 -8.67
N SER A 227 -15.42 -7.96 -8.58
CA SER A 227 -16.47 -8.30 -7.63
C SER A 227 -16.19 -9.65 -6.99
N VAL A 228 -16.45 -9.74 -5.69
CA VAL A 228 -16.41 -11.00 -4.93
C VAL A 228 -17.77 -11.20 -4.31
N ASP A 229 -18.53 -12.14 -4.86
CA ASP A 229 -19.86 -12.49 -4.37
C ASP A 229 -19.72 -13.61 -3.33
N LYS A 230 -19.72 -13.24 -2.05
CA LYS A 230 -19.56 -14.17 -0.94
C LYS A 230 -20.37 -13.70 0.26
N HIS A 231 -21.29 -14.55 0.69
CA HIS A 231 -22.07 -14.32 1.90
C HIS A 231 -21.23 -14.62 3.15
N VAL A 232 -21.07 -13.61 4.00
CA VAL A 232 -20.32 -13.68 5.26
C VAL A 232 -21.10 -12.93 6.33
N ILE A 233 -21.16 -13.51 7.52
CA ILE A 233 -21.80 -12.88 8.68
C ILE A 233 -20.71 -12.55 9.70
N LEU A 234 -20.58 -11.28 10.06
CA LEU A 234 -19.54 -10.76 10.95
C LEU A 234 -20.14 -10.34 12.29
N ALA A 235 -19.68 -10.96 13.38
CA ALA A 235 -19.96 -10.49 14.73
C ALA A 235 -19.25 -9.14 15.01
N PRO A 236 -19.68 -8.37 16.02
CA PRO A 236 -18.99 -7.16 16.43
C PRO A 236 -17.49 -7.39 16.68
N GLY A 237 -16.65 -6.60 16.03
CA GLY A 237 -15.18 -6.69 16.10
C GLY A 237 -14.54 -7.70 15.14
N GLU A 238 -15.31 -8.59 14.52
CA GLU A 238 -14.82 -9.62 13.59
C GLU A 238 -14.45 -9.00 12.23
N SER A 239 -13.50 -9.62 11.54
CA SER A 239 -13.04 -9.22 10.21
C SER A 239 -12.95 -10.39 9.25
N TYR A 240 -13.22 -10.12 7.97
CA TYR A 240 -13.10 -11.09 6.90
C TYR A 240 -12.38 -10.49 5.69
N ALA A 241 -11.46 -11.28 5.11
CA ALA A 241 -10.70 -10.90 3.92
C ALA A 241 -11.35 -11.48 2.66
N PHE A 242 -11.73 -10.61 1.74
CA PHE A 242 -12.25 -10.95 0.41
C PHE A 242 -11.09 -10.91 -0.60
N ASP A 243 -10.68 -12.08 -1.10
CA ASP A 243 -9.64 -12.19 -2.12
C ASP A 243 -10.18 -11.74 -3.49
N LEU A 244 -9.54 -10.74 -4.12
CA LEU A 244 -9.95 -10.24 -5.44
C LEU A 244 -9.45 -11.13 -6.59
N GLY A 245 -8.59 -12.11 -6.32
CA GLY A 245 -8.03 -13.02 -7.32
C GLY A 245 -7.06 -12.37 -8.32
N SER A 246 -6.76 -11.08 -8.17
CA SER A 246 -5.86 -10.32 -9.05
C SER A 246 -5.19 -9.17 -8.28
N PRO A 247 -4.00 -8.71 -8.71
CA PRO A 247 -3.37 -7.54 -8.12
C PRO A 247 -4.15 -6.27 -8.50
N LEU A 248 -4.11 -5.26 -7.63
CA LEU A 248 -4.59 -3.92 -7.96
C LEU A 248 -3.41 -3.05 -8.37
N ALA A 249 -3.55 -2.36 -9.50
CA ALA A 249 -2.58 -1.36 -9.92
C ALA A 249 -2.64 -0.12 -8.99
N PRO A 250 -1.57 0.69 -8.90
CA PRO A 250 -1.66 2.00 -8.27
C PRO A 250 -2.74 2.89 -8.91
N GLY A 251 -3.54 3.57 -8.09
CA GLY A 251 -4.61 4.46 -8.52
C GLY A 251 -5.69 4.68 -7.46
N GLU A 252 -6.72 5.46 -7.81
CA GLU A 252 -7.89 5.67 -6.95
C GLU A 252 -8.95 4.61 -7.20
N TYR A 253 -9.47 4.01 -6.12
CA TYR A 253 -10.47 2.96 -6.17
C TYR A 253 -11.68 3.31 -5.31
N VAL A 254 -12.85 2.88 -5.77
CA VAL A 254 -14.11 2.89 -5.05
C VAL A 254 -14.45 1.45 -4.68
N ILE A 255 -14.54 1.19 -3.39
CA ILE A 255 -14.96 -0.09 -2.82
C ILE A 255 -16.41 0.03 -2.38
N ARG A 256 -17.22 -0.94 -2.75
CA ARG A 256 -18.61 -1.06 -2.34
C ARG A 256 -18.81 -2.37 -1.60
N VAL A 257 -19.18 -2.31 -0.33
CA VAL A 257 -19.56 -3.49 0.46
C VAL A 257 -21.09 -3.55 0.48
N VAL A 258 -21.65 -4.59 -0.12
CA VAL A 258 -23.11 -4.81 -0.15
C VAL A 258 -23.48 -5.64 1.06
N SER A 259 -24.23 -5.03 1.98
CA SER A 259 -24.81 -5.70 3.13
C SER A 259 -26.29 -6.02 2.90
N ARG A 260 -26.92 -6.60 3.92
CA ARG A 260 -28.36 -6.87 3.91
C ARG A 260 -29.20 -5.61 3.73
N LEU A 261 -28.83 -4.52 4.40
CA LEU A 261 -29.67 -3.32 4.45
C LEU A 261 -29.20 -2.17 3.56
N ARG A 262 -27.92 -2.14 3.16
CA ARG A 262 -27.34 -1.02 2.40
C ARG A 262 -26.04 -1.38 1.69
N VAL A 263 -25.55 -0.42 0.90
CA VAL A 263 -24.25 -0.48 0.25
C VAL A 263 -23.34 0.57 0.87
N TYR A 264 -22.23 0.13 1.44
CA TYR A 264 -21.22 1.00 2.02
C TYR A 264 -20.18 1.33 0.97
N VAL A 265 -19.89 2.61 0.78
CA VAL A 265 -18.96 3.10 -0.25
C VAL A 265 -17.73 3.71 0.42
N VAL A 266 -16.56 3.19 0.10
CA VAL A 266 -15.27 3.69 0.60
C VAL A 266 -14.39 4.03 -0.60
N LYS A 267 -13.78 5.22 -0.57
CA LYS A 267 -12.76 5.60 -1.55
C LYS A 267 -11.39 5.39 -0.96
N ILE A 268 -10.50 4.76 -1.70
CA ILE A 268 -9.12 4.54 -1.30
C ILE A 268 -8.18 4.95 -2.45
N SER A 269 -6.97 5.37 -2.10
CA SER A 269 -5.89 5.59 -3.07
C SER A 269 -4.81 4.55 -2.82
N LEU A 270 -4.52 3.75 -3.84
CA LEU A 270 -3.45 2.78 -3.86
C LEU A 270 -2.22 3.42 -4.51
N GLY A 271 -1.09 3.46 -3.81
CA GLY A 271 0.18 3.86 -4.40
C GLY A 271 0.45 5.36 -4.51
N GLY A 272 1.43 5.74 -3.72
CA GLY A 272 2.37 6.84 -3.87
C GLY A 272 3.36 6.62 -2.75
N ALA A 273 4.67 6.53 -3.02
CA ALA A 273 5.66 6.44 -1.97
C ALA A 273 5.44 7.60 -0.99
N ARG A 274 4.81 7.35 0.17
CA ARG A 274 5.00 8.23 1.30
C ARG A 274 6.47 8.11 1.60
N SER A 275 7.21 9.20 1.41
CA SER A 275 8.51 9.35 2.03
C SER A 275 8.35 8.91 3.48
N LEU A 276 8.99 7.80 3.85
CA LEU A 276 9.32 7.53 5.24
C LEU A 276 10.28 8.65 5.63
N GLY A 277 9.72 9.72 6.20
CA GLY A 277 10.41 10.98 6.41
C GLY A 277 9.47 12.04 6.96
N GLU A 278 8.93 11.77 8.15
CA GLU A 278 9.05 12.68 9.30
C GLU A 278 9.54 11.85 10.48
#